data_AF-A0A3D2VVW6-F1
#
_entry.id   AF-A0A3D2VVW6-F1
#
_cell.length_a   1.000
_cell.length_b   1.000
_cell.length_c   1.000
_cell.angle_alpha   90.00
_cell.angle_beta   90.00
_cell.angle_gamma   90.00
#
_symmetry.space_group_name_H-M   'P 1'
#
loop_
_entity.id
_entity.type
_entity.pdbx_description
1 polymer ?
#
loop_
_entity_poly.entity_id
_entity_poly.type
_entity_poly.pdbx_seq_one_letter_code
_entity_poly.pdbx_strand_id
1 'polypeptide(L)'
;MTATGRSRASWLGKIGLLVVLPVFALLLVRSDWLYRWDFLIYDWNLAAWSREPPDDIAIVAIDEQSLRELGRWPWSRRIHAALIRKLSATGAKAIALDIVFAEPDATDPEADVELAAALADSGRVVLPVLSEQNRAGGQLVETLPLPILAKAVAGIGHVNVRLDPDSIARGTYLKAGLGSPYWPTLALAMLESAGAASERALPGQRLDEAAGPSSPYVWRRDYRVLVPFAGPPGHFRHYSYSEVLRDAVNPAAFRDKYVLVGSTASGMDDALPTPVSGLARPMSGVEFNANVLDALQRGLTIRPLGSVWSLLLTELFVLFPLVLYALFPPRWTLLLSGLALVLTLLVSFGLLHGAQLWFPPAAALLVQSLSYPLWSWERLHQAIRSVFEKEELAQVTLHSIGDAV
;
A
#
# COMPACT_ATOMS: atom_id res chain seq x y z
N MET A 1 -1.33 -48.37 42.94
CA MET A 1 -2.09 -47.17 42.50
C MET A 1 -1.59 -46.73 41.13
N THR A 2 -2.52 -46.36 40.25
CA THR A 2 -2.49 -46.51 38.78
C THR A 2 -1.49 -45.63 38.01
N ALA A 3 -0.77 -46.24 37.05
CA ALA A 3 0.13 -45.59 36.08
C ALA A 3 -0.57 -44.64 35.07
N THR A 4 -1.90 -44.51 35.14
CA THR A 4 -2.73 -43.70 34.23
C THR A 4 -2.70 -42.19 34.52
N GLY A 5 -2.23 -41.77 35.70
CA GLY A 5 -2.03 -40.34 36.02
C GLY A 5 -0.77 -39.74 35.41
N ARG A 6 0.26 -40.56 35.12
CA ARG A 6 1.61 -40.13 34.71
C ARG A 6 1.70 -39.60 33.28
N SER A 7 0.87 -40.09 32.35
CA SER A 7 0.84 -39.56 30.97
C SER A 7 -0.01 -38.29 30.83
N ARG A 8 -1.01 -38.10 31.70
CA ARG A 8 -1.97 -36.98 31.62
C ARG A 8 -1.30 -35.63 31.86
N ALA A 9 -0.42 -35.51 32.87
CA ALA A 9 0.30 -34.26 33.14
C ALA A 9 1.21 -33.83 31.96
N SER A 10 1.85 -34.77 31.28
CA SER A 10 2.72 -34.50 30.12
C SER A 10 1.95 -34.04 28.88
N TRP A 11 0.72 -34.51 28.73
CA TRP A 11 -0.19 -34.10 27.66
C TRP A 11 -0.81 -32.73 27.96
N LEU A 12 -1.13 -32.44 29.22
CA LEU A 12 -1.76 -31.17 29.62
C LEU A 12 -0.89 -29.94 29.31
N GLY A 13 0.43 -30.02 29.50
CA GLY A 13 1.35 -28.91 29.15
C GLY A 13 1.42 -28.63 27.64
N LYS A 14 1.49 -29.69 26.82
CA LYS A 14 1.48 -29.57 25.35
C LYS A 14 0.13 -29.14 24.81
N ILE A 15 -0.97 -29.64 25.37
CA ILE A 15 -2.33 -29.17 25.07
C ILE A 15 -2.45 -27.68 25.45
N GLY A 16 -1.88 -27.27 26.58
CA GLY A 16 -1.81 -25.88 26.99
C GLY A 16 -1.17 -25.00 25.92
N LEU A 17 -0.01 -25.38 25.39
CA LEU A 17 0.65 -24.63 24.30
C LEU A 17 -0.18 -24.61 23.00
N LEU A 18 -0.86 -25.70 22.67
CA LEU A 18 -1.76 -25.79 21.51
C LEU A 18 -3.00 -24.89 21.61
N VAL A 19 -3.34 -24.39 22.81
CA VAL A 19 -4.45 -23.45 23.01
C VAL A 19 -3.92 -22.03 23.21
N VAL A 20 -2.90 -21.87 24.06
CA VAL A 20 -2.37 -20.56 24.45
C VAL A 20 -1.74 -19.83 23.25
N LEU A 21 -0.98 -20.51 22.40
CA LEU A 21 -0.31 -19.87 21.26
C LEU A 21 -1.30 -19.39 20.19
N PRO A 22 -2.31 -20.18 19.76
CA PRO A 22 -3.42 -19.69 18.94
C PRO A 22 -4.17 -18.51 19.55
N VAL A 23 -4.56 -18.62 20.83
CA VAL A 23 -5.27 -17.51 21.49
C VAL A 23 -4.42 -16.24 21.51
N PHE A 24 -3.11 -16.37 21.75
CA PHE A 24 -2.19 -15.24 21.70
C PHE A 24 -2.07 -14.67 20.28
N ALA A 25 -2.00 -15.50 19.25
CA ALA A 25 -2.00 -15.07 17.85
C ALA A 25 -3.29 -14.31 17.48
N LEU A 26 -4.44 -14.84 17.86
CA LEU A 26 -5.74 -14.18 17.72
C LEU A 26 -5.75 -12.79 18.38
N LEU A 27 -5.23 -12.67 19.60
CA LEU A 27 -5.16 -11.38 20.29
C LEU A 27 -4.25 -10.39 19.56
N LEU A 28 -3.11 -10.84 19.03
CA LEU A 28 -2.20 -10.00 18.24
C LEU A 28 -2.86 -9.51 16.95
N VAL A 29 -3.53 -10.40 16.21
CA VAL A 29 -4.24 -10.05 14.97
C VAL A 29 -5.40 -9.08 15.24
N ARG A 30 -6.13 -9.25 16.34
CA ARG A 30 -7.28 -8.38 16.69
C ARG A 30 -6.87 -7.01 17.25
N SER A 31 -5.72 -6.93 17.92
CA SER A 31 -5.21 -5.68 18.48
C SER A 31 -4.41 -4.85 17.49
N ASP A 32 -3.99 -5.43 16.36
CA ASP A 32 -3.13 -4.80 15.35
C ASP A 32 -1.80 -4.28 15.92
N TRP A 33 -1.33 -4.86 17.04
CA TRP A 33 -0.14 -4.38 17.75
C TRP A 33 1.15 -4.42 16.91
N LEU A 34 1.20 -5.35 15.95
CA LEU A 34 2.37 -5.60 15.11
C LEU A 34 2.31 -4.91 13.75
N TYR A 35 1.36 -4.00 13.53
CA TYR A 35 1.17 -3.31 12.23
C TYR A 35 2.45 -2.72 11.65
N ARG A 36 3.36 -2.21 12.49
CA ARG A 36 4.66 -1.66 12.06
C ARG A 36 5.58 -2.72 11.45
N TRP A 37 5.58 -3.92 12.00
CA TRP A 37 6.36 -5.04 11.48
C TRP A 37 5.76 -5.56 10.18
N ASP A 38 4.42 -5.61 10.10
CA ASP A 38 3.73 -5.96 8.86
C ASP A 38 4.05 -4.95 7.75
N PHE A 39 4.02 -3.65 8.04
CA PHE A 39 4.41 -2.62 7.08
C PHE A 39 5.88 -2.68 6.67
N LEU A 40 6.79 -2.97 7.59
CA LEU A 40 8.20 -3.15 7.26
C LEU A 40 8.40 -4.33 6.29
N ILE A 41 7.70 -5.45 6.54
CA ILE A 41 7.75 -6.62 5.66
C ILE A 41 7.11 -6.28 4.30
N TYR A 42 5.96 -5.60 4.29
CA TYR A 42 5.30 -5.14 3.07
C TYR A 42 6.23 -4.28 2.21
N ASP A 43 6.88 -3.30 2.83
CA ASP A 43 7.76 -2.37 2.13
C ASP A 43 8.97 -3.07 1.56
N TRP A 44 9.57 -3.99 2.33
CA TRP A 44 10.67 -4.81 1.85
C TRP A 44 10.26 -5.67 0.65
N ASN A 45 9.05 -6.26 0.67
CA ASN A 45 8.53 -7.03 -0.45
C ASN A 45 8.37 -6.20 -1.73
N LEU A 46 7.91 -4.94 -1.60
CA LEU A 46 7.77 -4.04 -2.74
C LEU A 46 9.11 -3.50 -3.24
N ALA A 47 10.02 -3.16 -2.33
CA ALA A 47 11.35 -2.67 -2.71
C ALA A 47 12.22 -3.77 -3.36
N ALA A 48 12.01 -5.03 -3.00
CA ALA A 48 12.76 -6.16 -3.55
C ALA A 48 12.38 -6.52 -4.99
N TRP A 49 11.29 -5.97 -5.55
CA TRP A 49 10.81 -6.30 -6.89
C TRP A 49 10.36 -5.03 -7.64
N SER A 50 11.05 -4.70 -8.74
CA SER A 50 10.59 -3.74 -9.75
C SER A 50 10.05 -4.41 -11.02
N ARG A 51 9.04 -3.80 -11.62
CA ARG A 51 8.50 -4.15 -12.94
C ARG A 51 9.13 -3.27 -14.00
N GLU A 52 9.06 -3.66 -15.27
CA GLU A 52 9.44 -2.74 -16.35
C GLU A 52 8.54 -1.51 -16.35
N PRO A 53 9.09 -0.31 -16.62
CA PRO A 53 8.30 0.90 -16.67
C PRO A 53 7.25 0.82 -17.78
N PRO A 54 6.00 1.22 -17.53
CA PRO A 54 4.95 1.21 -18.53
C PRO A 54 5.31 2.09 -19.73
N ASP A 55 5.23 1.53 -20.93
CA ASP A 55 5.53 2.28 -22.16
C ASP A 55 4.39 3.19 -22.61
N ASP A 56 3.20 3.05 -22.04
CA ASP A 56 1.96 3.77 -22.34
C ASP A 56 1.65 4.91 -21.35
N ILE A 57 2.57 5.19 -20.42
CA ILE A 57 2.48 6.30 -19.47
C ILE A 57 3.74 7.17 -19.61
N ALA A 58 3.55 8.49 -19.72
CA ALA A 58 4.63 9.47 -19.79
C ALA A 58 4.39 10.59 -18.77
N ILE A 59 5.48 11.08 -18.17
CA ILE A 59 5.45 12.23 -17.27
C ILE A 59 6.09 13.43 -17.96
N VAL A 60 5.37 14.54 -18.02
CA VAL A 60 5.92 15.85 -18.40
C VAL A 60 6.18 16.62 -17.11
N ALA A 61 7.46 16.75 -16.80
CA ALA A 61 7.96 17.22 -15.52
C ALA A 61 8.11 18.74 -15.49
N ILE A 62 7.46 19.40 -14.53
CA ILE A 62 7.82 20.76 -14.10
C ILE A 62 9.05 20.60 -13.21
N ASP A 63 10.21 20.58 -13.87
CA ASP A 63 11.52 20.33 -13.27
C ASP A 63 12.36 21.60 -13.16
N GLU A 64 13.53 21.49 -12.54
CA GLU A 64 14.45 22.62 -12.36
C GLU A 64 14.93 23.19 -13.70
N GLN A 65 15.00 22.39 -14.78
CA GLN A 65 15.32 22.88 -16.12
C GLN A 65 14.22 23.79 -16.65
N SER A 66 12.97 23.36 -16.55
CA SER A 66 11.81 24.14 -17.00
C SER A 66 11.65 25.43 -16.21
N LEU A 67 11.91 25.42 -14.90
CA LEU A 67 11.92 26.64 -14.07
C LEU A 67 13.01 27.62 -14.48
N ARG A 68 14.23 27.14 -14.78
CA ARG A 68 15.32 28.00 -15.26
C ARG A 68 14.99 28.64 -16.61
N GLU A 69 14.26 27.92 -17.45
CA GLU A 69 14.00 28.30 -18.84
C GLU A 69 12.73 29.13 -19.05
N LEU A 70 11.67 28.83 -18.32
CA LEU A 70 10.37 29.50 -18.42
C LEU A 70 10.18 30.58 -17.36
N GLY A 71 11.07 30.62 -16.35
CA GLY A 71 11.07 31.61 -15.29
C GLY A 71 10.27 31.20 -14.06
N ARG A 72 9.94 32.19 -13.23
CA ARG A 72 9.35 32.00 -11.91
C ARG A 72 7.94 31.42 -11.98
N TRP A 73 7.68 30.40 -11.16
CA TRP A 73 6.35 29.83 -10.93
C TRP A 73 5.47 30.76 -10.05
N PRO A 74 4.14 30.82 -10.25
CA PRO A 74 3.35 30.14 -11.29
C PRO A 74 3.50 30.77 -12.67
N TRP A 75 3.47 29.92 -13.70
CA TRP A 75 3.52 30.35 -15.11
C TRP A 75 2.14 30.81 -15.62
N SER A 76 2.15 31.64 -16.67
CA SER A 76 0.91 32.09 -17.32
C SER A 76 0.08 30.92 -17.86
N ARG A 77 -1.25 31.04 -17.78
CA ARG A 77 -2.16 30.02 -18.34
C ARG A 77 -1.97 29.78 -19.84
N ARG A 78 -1.43 30.75 -20.58
CA ARG A 78 -1.07 30.58 -22.01
C ARG A 78 0.00 29.51 -22.22
N ILE A 79 0.96 29.38 -21.30
CA ILE A 79 2.02 28.36 -21.33
C ILE A 79 1.42 26.96 -21.15
N HIS A 80 0.40 26.83 -20.29
CA HIS A 80 -0.35 25.59 -20.12
C HIS A 80 -1.23 25.27 -21.32
N ALA A 81 -1.92 26.27 -21.89
CA ALA A 81 -2.70 26.13 -23.11
C ALA A 81 -1.84 25.62 -24.29
N ALA A 82 -0.65 26.20 -24.48
CA ALA A 82 0.29 25.78 -25.53
C ALA A 82 0.75 24.32 -25.37
N LEU A 83 1.06 23.90 -24.14
CA LEU A 83 1.43 22.51 -23.85
C LEU A 83 0.28 21.56 -24.18
N ILE A 84 -0.94 21.87 -23.72
CA ILE A 84 -2.13 21.04 -23.96
C ILE A 84 -2.36 20.85 -25.46
N ARG A 85 -2.29 21.93 -26.25
CA ARG A 85 -2.45 21.86 -27.71
C ARG A 85 -1.40 20.95 -28.34
N LYS A 86 -0.13 21.07 -27.94
CA LYS A 86 0.96 20.21 -28.44
C LYS A 86 0.73 18.74 -28.11
N LEU A 87 0.47 18.42 -26.84
CA LEU A 87 0.21 17.05 -26.40
C LEU A 87 -1.02 16.46 -27.11
N SER A 88 -2.08 17.25 -27.25
CA SER A 88 -3.29 16.83 -27.96
C SER A 88 -3.03 16.56 -29.45
N ALA A 89 -2.22 17.40 -30.11
CA ALA A 89 -1.84 17.23 -31.51
C ALA A 89 -1.01 15.95 -31.77
N THR A 90 -0.30 15.44 -30.75
CA THR A 90 0.41 14.15 -30.87
C THR A 90 -0.51 12.93 -30.83
N GLY A 91 -1.78 13.10 -30.46
CA GLY A 91 -2.71 12.00 -30.22
C GLY A 91 -2.57 11.37 -28.83
N ALA A 92 -2.21 12.15 -27.81
CA ALA A 92 -2.23 11.68 -26.43
C ALA A 92 -3.61 11.12 -26.06
N LYS A 93 -3.64 10.00 -25.34
CA LYS A 93 -4.87 9.29 -25.00
C LYS A 93 -5.68 10.07 -23.97
N ALA A 94 -5.04 10.50 -22.89
CA ALA A 94 -5.57 11.41 -21.89
C ALA A 94 -4.42 12.23 -21.28
N ILE A 95 -4.73 13.43 -20.80
CA ILE A 95 -3.75 14.34 -20.21
C ILE A 95 -4.24 14.70 -18.81
N ALA A 96 -3.46 14.44 -17.77
CA ALA A 96 -3.71 15.00 -16.44
C ALA A 96 -2.76 16.16 -16.21
N LEU A 97 -3.32 17.30 -15.85
CA LEU A 97 -2.54 18.47 -15.48
C LEU A 97 -2.66 18.62 -13.96
N ASP A 98 -1.72 18.05 -13.23
CA ASP A 98 -1.61 18.08 -11.77
C ASP A 98 -1.14 19.47 -11.30
N ILE A 99 -1.96 20.47 -11.61
CA ILE A 99 -1.82 21.88 -11.27
C ILE A 99 -3.20 22.39 -10.88
N VAL A 100 -3.25 23.15 -9.79
CA VAL A 100 -4.49 23.71 -9.26
C VAL A 100 -4.75 25.08 -9.86
N PHE A 101 -5.88 25.21 -10.56
CA PHE A 101 -6.33 26.42 -11.21
C PHE A 101 -7.52 27.05 -10.48
N ALA A 102 -7.42 27.24 -9.16
CA ALA A 102 -8.53 27.72 -8.33
C ALA A 102 -8.73 29.25 -8.36
N GLU A 103 -7.68 29.99 -8.71
CA GLU A 103 -7.66 31.44 -8.77
C GLU A 103 -7.44 31.93 -10.21
N PRO A 104 -8.02 33.09 -10.60
CA PRO A 104 -7.75 33.74 -11.88
C PRO A 104 -6.25 33.97 -12.10
N ASP A 105 -5.82 33.99 -13.36
CA ASP A 105 -4.48 34.44 -13.70
C ASP A 105 -4.23 35.84 -13.11
N ALA A 106 -3.15 35.98 -12.37
CA ALA A 106 -2.85 37.19 -11.60
C ALA A 106 -2.53 38.41 -12.49
N THR A 107 -2.12 38.18 -13.74
CA THR A 107 -1.59 39.22 -14.62
C THR A 107 -2.30 39.33 -15.95
N ASP A 108 -2.93 38.25 -16.43
CA ASP A 108 -3.61 38.21 -17.73
C ASP A 108 -4.93 37.41 -17.65
N PRO A 109 -6.07 38.08 -17.37
CA PRO A 109 -7.36 37.41 -17.32
C PRO A 109 -7.78 36.72 -18.63
N GLU A 110 -7.27 37.15 -19.79
CA GLU A 110 -7.54 36.47 -21.07
C GLU A 110 -6.84 35.11 -21.16
N ALA A 111 -5.79 34.89 -20.36
CA ALA A 111 -5.07 33.63 -20.32
C ALA A 111 -5.96 32.48 -19.80
N ASP A 112 -6.88 32.75 -18.85
CA ASP A 112 -7.84 31.74 -18.37
C ASP A 112 -8.82 31.34 -19.49
N VAL A 113 -9.22 32.29 -20.34
CA VAL A 113 -10.08 32.03 -21.51
C VAL A 113 -9.32 31.20 -22.54
N GLU A 114 -8.05 31.52 -22.81
CA GLU A 114 -7.22 30.75 -23.72
C GLU A 114 -7.00 29.31 -23.23
N LEU A 115 -6.77 29.14 -21.93
CA LEU A 115 -6.64 27.81 -21.33
C LEU A 115 -7.97 27.05 -21.41
N ALA A 116 -9.11 27.68 -21.11
CA ALA A 116 -10.42 27.06 -21.26
C ALA A 116 -10.66 26.57 -22.70
N ALA A 117 -10.28 27.37 -23.70
CA ALA A 117 -10.38 26.98 -25.10
C ALA A 117 -9.50 25.77 -25.42
N ALA A 118 -8.24 25.76 -24.98
CA ALA A 118 -7.34 24.62 -25.18
C ALA A 118 -7.83 23.33 -24.49
N LEU A 119 -8.43 23.44 -23.30
CA LEU A 119 -9.05 22.32 -22.59
C LEU A 119 -10.23 21.74 -23.38
N ALA A 120 -11.13 22.62 -23.84
CA ALA A 120 -12.30 22.24 -24.62
C ALA A 120 -11.93 21.62 -25.97
N ASP A 121 -10.97 22.21 -26.69
CA ASP A 121 -10.48 21.72 -27.98
C ASP A 121 -9.80 20.34 -27.85
N SER A 122 -9.10 20.10 -26.73
CA SER A 122 -8.48 18.82 -26.44
C SER A 122 -9.50 17.73 -26.14
N GLY A 123 -10.51 18.04 -25.31
CA GLY A 123 -11.54 17.09 -24.87
C GLY A 123 -11.00 15.89 -24.08
N ARG A 124 -9.74 15.92 -23.64
CA ARG A 124 -9.02 14.79 -23.03
C ARG A 124 -8.28 15.14 -21.74
N VAL A 125 -8.41 16.40 -21.29
CA VAL A 125 -7.68 16.91 -20.12
C VAL A 125 -8.49 16.68 -18.84
N VAL A 126 -7.82 16.23 -17.80
CA VAL A 126 -8.35 16.07 -16.45
C VAL A 126 -7.59 17.01 -15.50
N LEU A 127 -8.33 17.69 -14.62
CA LEU A 127 -7.75 18.59 -13.61
C LEU A 127 -7.94 18.06 -12.17
N PRO A 128 -7.07 18.45 -11.23
CA PRO A 128 -7.19 18.06 -9.84
C PRO A 128 -8.28 18.84 -9.10
N VAL A 129 -8.88 18.21 -8.09
CA VAL A 129 -9.58 18.87 -6.98
C VAL A 129 -8.81 18.62 -5.69
N LEU A 130 -8.64 19.66 -4.87
CA LEU A 130 -8.01 19.55 -3.56
C LEU A 130 -9.03 19.54 -2.43
N SER A 131 -8.64 18.89 -1.34
CA SER A 131 -9.33 18.94 -0.05
C SER A 131 -8.48 19.79 0.89
N GLU A 132 -8.88 21.03 1.12
CA GLU A 132 -8.15 21.97 1.97
C GLU A 132 -8.94 22.30 3.23
N GLN A 133 -8.27 22.74 4.29
CA GLN A 133 -8.96 23.39 5.41
C GLN A 133 -8.93 24.89 5.16
N ASN A 134 -10.10 25.54 5.21
CA ASN A 134 -10.23 26.98 4.95
C ASN A 134 -9.42 27.87 5.93
N ARG A 135 -9.00 27.31 7.07
CA ARG A 135 -8.02 27.86 8.01
C ARG A 135 -7.49 26.70 8.87
N ALA A 136 -6.39 26.90 9.60
CA ALA A 136 -5.91 25.89 10.54
C ALA A 136 -7.00 25.51 11.56
N GLY A 137 -7.43 24.24 11.58
CA GLY A 137 -8.54 23.75 12.40
C GLY A 137 -9.93 24.19 11.90
N GLY A 138 -10.01 24.70 10.68
CA GLY A 138 -11.21 25.13 10.00
C GLY A 138 -11.98 23.99 9.35
N GLN A 139 -13.05 24.34 8.62
CA GLN A 139 -13.82 23.37 7.87
C GLN A 139 -13.05 22.94 6.61
N LEU A 140 -13.20 21.66 6.29
CA LEU A 140 -12.74 21.13 5.01
C LEU A 140 -13.58 21.73 3.88
N VAL A 141 -12.91 22.17 2.83
CA VAL A 141 -13.48 22.72 1.61
C VAL A 141 -12.85 22.04 0.40
N GLU A 142 -13.64 21.92 -0.66
CA GLU A 142 -13.19 21.45 -1.96
C GLU A 142 -12.73 22.62 -2.80
N THR A 143 -11.44 22.64 -3.11
CA THR A 143 -10.84 23.67 -3.94
C THR A 143 -10.85 23.17 -5.38
N LEU A 144 -11.84 23.64 -6.14
CA LEU A 144 -12.08 23.30 -7.54
C LEU A 144 -11.33 24.24 -8.49
N PRO A 145 -11.05 23.80 -9.72
CA PRO A 145 -10.64 24.72 -10.78
C PRO A 145 -11.69 25.81 -11.01
N LEU A 146 -11.27 26.95 -11.58
CA LEU A 146 -12.16 28.03 -11.97
C LEU A 146 -13.36 27.49 -12.76
N PRO A 147 -14.57 28.02 -12.55
CA PRO A 147 -15.77 27.50 -13.21
C PRO A 147 -15.68 27.42 -14.74
N ILE A 148 -14.93 28.32 -15.39
CA ILE A 148 -14.70 28.31 -16.83
C ILE A 148 -13.83 27.10 -17.26
N LEU A 149 -12.85 26.72 -16.45
CA LEU A 149 -11.96 25.59 -16.68
C LEU A 149 -12.63 24.26 -16.32
N ALA A 150 -13.33 24.23 -15.18
CA ALA A 150 -14.06 23.04 -14.70
C ALA A 150 -15.14 22.57 -15.69
N LYS A 151 -15.72 23.48 -16.49
CA LYS A 151 -16.68 23.14 -17.56
C LYS A 151 -16.03 22.68 -18.86
N ALA A 152 -14.75 23.01 -19.08
CA ALA A 152 -14.03 22.74 -20.32
C ALA A 152 -13.24 21.43 -20.30
N VAL A 153 -13.10 20.78 -19.14
CA VAL A 153 -12.30 19.57 -18.95
C VAL A 153 -13.11 18.30 -19.20
N ALA A 154 -12.42 17.22 -19.56
CA ALA A 154 -13.01 15.90 -19.72
C ALA A 154 -13.37 15.25 -18.38
N GLY A 155 -12.72 15.66 -17.29
CA GLY A 155 -12.99 15.16 -15.95
C GLY A 155 -12.24 15.93 -14.87
N ILE A 156 -12.64 15.70 -13.62
CA ILE A 156 -11.98 16.23 -12.43
C ILE A 156 -11.76 15.06 -11.47
N GLY A 157 -10.58 14.98 -10.86
CA GLY A 157 -10.27 13.93 -9.90
C GLY A 157 -9.44 14.44 -8.72
N HIS A 158 -9.59 13.83 -7.54
CA HIS A 158 -8.83 14.23 -6.38
C HIS A 158 -7.39 13.68 -6.44
N VAL A 159 -6.46 14.42 -5.85
CA VAL A 159 -5.04 14.02 -5.73
C VAL A 159 -4.65 13.63 -4.30
N ASN A 160 -5.64 13.46 -3.41
CA ASN A 160 -5.35 13.07 -2.05
C ASN A 160 -4.64 11.71 -1.96
N VAL A 161 -3.48 11.74 -1.32
CA VAL A 161 -2.72 10.55 -0.93
C VAL A 161 -2.98 10.26 0.53
N ARG A 162 -3.20 8.98 0.87
CA ARG A 162 -3.26 8.56 2.27
C ARG A 162 -1.85 8.24 2.73
N LEU A 163 -1.39 8.97 3.74
CA LEU A 163 -0.24 8.55 4.53
C LEU A 163 -0.71 7.57 5.61
N ASP A 164 0.00 6.46 5.76
CA ASP A 164 -0.20 5.53 6.87
C ASP A 164 0.35 6.14 8.18
N PRO A 165 0.11 5.53 9.37
CA PRO A 165 0.53 6.09 10.66
C PRO A 165 2.04 6.36 10.82
N ASP A 166 2.87 5.83 9.93
CA ASP A 166 4.31 6.07 9.84
C ASP A 166 4.70 7.07 8.74
N SER A 167 3.72 7.81 8.21
CA SER A 167 3.88 8.84 7.17
C SER A 167 4.36 8.32 5.81
N ILE A 168 4.22 7.02 5.53
CA ILE A 168 4.55 6.41 4.24
C ILE A 168 3.29 6.28 3.38
N ALA A 169 3.40 6.65 2.11
CA ALA A 169 2.34 6.52 1.12
C ALA A 169 2.35 5.11 0.49
N ARG A 170 1.52 4.20 0.99
CA ARG A 170 1.38 2.82 0.45
C ARG A 170 0.17 2.63 -0.46
N GLY A 171 -0.78 3.55 -0.39
CA GLY A 171 -2.10 3.35 -0.98
C GLY A 171 -2.88 4.65 -1.15
N THR A 172 -3.99 4.55 -1.86
CA THR A 172 -4.95 5.64 -2.03
C THR A 172 -6.38 5.11 -2.01
N TYR A 173 -7.33 6.02 -2.03
CA TYR A 173 -8.75 5.72 -2.16
C TYR A 173 -9.20 6.10 -3.55
N LEU A 174 -9.90 5.23 -4.27
CA LEU A 174 -10.32 5.52 -5.65
C LEU A 174 -11.46 6.53 -5.73
N LYS A 175 -12.21 6.70 -4.63
CA LYS A 175 -13.27 7.69 -4.51
C LYS A 175 -13.11 8.48 -3.21
N ALA A 176 -13.24 9.79 -3.28
CA ALA A 176 -13.23 10.67 -2.11
C ALA A 176 -14.07 11.93 -2.33
N GLY A 177 -14.40 12.66 -1.27
CA GLY A 177 -15.17 13.89 -1.37
C GLY A 177 -15.75 14.36 -0.06
N LEU A 178 -16.21 15.61 -0.02
CA LEU A 178 -16.80 16.23 1.14
C LEU A 178 -18.24 15.74 1.32
N GLY A 179 -18.54 15.14 2.48
CA GLY A 179 -19.84 14.56 2.79
C GLY A 179 -20.13 13.22 2.10
N SER A 180 -19.61 12.98 0.90
CA SER A 180 -19.73 11.69 0.18
C SER A 180 -18.54 11.45 -0.77
N PRO A 181 -18.16 10.19 -1.07
CA PRO A 181 -17.00 9.88 -1.90
C PRO A 181 -17.37 9.87 -3.39
N TYR A 182 -17.54 11.04 -4.01
CA TYR A 182 -17.95 11.15 -5.42
C TYR A 182 -16.80 11.46 -6.38
N TRP A 183 -15.76 12.16 -5.95
CA TRP A 183 -14.62 12.44 -6.81
C TRP A 183 -13.83 11.14 -7.06
N PRO A 184 -13.58 10.73 -8.32
CA PRO A 184 -12.55 9.75 -8.62
C PRO A 184 -11.15 10.28 -8.24
N THR A 185 -10.18 9.40 -8.05
CA THR A 185 -8.76 9.82 -8.08
C THR A 185 -8.43 10.44 -9.43
N LEU A 186 -7.42 11.32 -9.48
CA LEU A 186 -6.93 11.88 -10.75
C LEU A 186 -6.62 10.78 -11.78
N ALA A 187 -5.95 9.71 -11.34
CA ALA A 187 -5.66 8.54 -12.19
C ALA A 187 -6.93 7.81 -12.67
N LEU A 188 -7.95 7.64 -11.82
CA LEU A 188 -9.21 7.02 -12.24
C LEU A 188 -9.98 7.93 -13.22
N ALA A 189 -10.01 9.24 -12.98
CA ALA A 189 -10.61 10.21 -13.88
C ALA A 189 -9.98 10.20 -15.27
N MET A 190 -8.66 9.99 -15.38
CA MET A 190 -7.98 9.79 -16.67
C MET A 190 -8.43 8.53 -17.39
N LEU A 191 -8.64 7.43 -16.66
CA LEU A 191 -9.14 6.18 -17.26
C LEU A 191 -10.60 6.29 -17.69
N GLU A 192 -11.42 6.98 -16.90
CA GLU A 192 -12.82 7.27 -17.20
C GLU A 192 -12.93 8.16 -18.45
N SER A 193 -12.13 9.24 -18.55
CA SER A 193 -12.14 10.14 -19.71
C SER A 193 -11.62 9.50 -21.00
N ALA A 194 -10.70 8.54 -20.88
CA ALA A 194 -10.22 7.73 -22.00
C ALA A 194 -11.18 6.60 -22.41
N GLY A 195 -12.36 6.49 -21.79
CA GLY A 195 -13.36 5.45 -22.07
C GLY A 195 -13.00 4.05 -21.57
N ALA A 196 -11.96 3.91 -20.73
CA ALA A 196 -11.42 2.62 -20.30
C ALA A 196 -12.05 2.08 -18.99
N ALA A 197 -12.67 2.94 -18.17
CA ALA A 197 -13.13 2.58 -16.82
C ALA A 197 -14.66 2.43 -16.67
N SER A 198 -15.48 2.94 -17.61
CA SER A 198 -16.94 3.06 -17.42
C SER A 198 -17.71 1.74 -17.21
N GLU A 199 -17.12 0.58 -17.55
CA GLU A 199 -17.78 -0.73 -17.45
C GLU A 199 -17.21 -1.66 -16.36
N ARG A 200 -16.11 -1.28 -15.69
CA ARG A 200 -15.45 -2.16 -14.71
C ARG A 200 -15.84 -1.82 -13.29
N ALA A 201 -16.23 -2.84 -12.52
CA ALA A 201 -16.38 -2.71 -11.08
C ALA A 201 -15.07 -2.19 -10.45
N LEU A 202 -15.17 -1.12 -9.66
CA LEU A 202 -14.00 -0.51 -9.04
C LEU A 202 -13.32 -1.49 -8.08
N PRO A 203 -11.98 -1.63 -8.15
CA PRO A 203 -11.25 -2.47 -7.22
C PRO A 203 -11.12 -1.80 -5.84
N GLY A 204 -10.71 -2.58 -4.85
CA GLY A 204 -10.38 -2.07 -3.52
C GLY A 204 -11.36 -2.46 -2.44
N GLN A 205 -10.96 -2.21 -1.20
CA GLN A 205 -11.76 -2.47 -0.01
C GLN A 205 -12.75 -1.32 0.21
N ARG A 206 -14.03 -1.65 0.26
CA ARG A 206 -15.10 -0.72 0.63
C ARG A 206 -14.94 -0.34 2.11
N LEU A 207 -15.09 0.94 2.41
CA LEU A 207 -15.22 1.39 3.80
C LEU A 207 -16.69 1.39 4.17
N ASP A 208 -17.04 0.78 5.30
CA ASP A 208 -18.41 0.80 5.82
C ASP A 208 -18.82 2.25 6.14
N GLU A 209 -19.70 2.83 5.32
CA GLU A 209 -20.20 4.20 5.43
C GLU A 209 -20.91 4.49 6.77
N ALA A 210 -21.30 3.42 7.49
CA ALA A 210 -22.09 3.45 8.72
C ALA A 210 -21.26 3.70 10.01
N ALA A 211 -19.94 3.68 9.96
CA ALA A 211 -19.10 3.73 11.17
C ALA A 211 -18.78 5.16 11.68
N GLY A 212 -19.24 6.22 10.99
CA GLY A 212 -18.96 7.61 11.38
C GLY A 212 -20.17 8.53 11.27
N PRO A 213 -20.19 9.65 12.02
CA PRO A 213 -21.30 10.61 11.96
C PRO A 213 -21.52 11.09 10.51
N SER A 214 -22.78 11.06 10.07
CA SER A 214 -23.21 11.61 8.79
C SER A 214 -23.12 13.14 8.83
N SER A 215 -21.91 13.67 8.61
CA SER A 215 -21.66 15.10 8.51
C SER A 215 -21.31 15.47 7.07
N PRO A 216 -21.96 16.48 6.48
CA PRO A 216 -21.61 16.98 5.16
C PRO A 216 -20.24 17.68 5.12
N TYR A 217 -19.58 17.88 6.27
CA TYR A 217 -18.28 18.54 6.37
C TYR A 217 -17.11 17.57 6.62
N VAL A 218 -17.37 16.26 6.53
CA VAL A 218 -16.34 15.23 6.71
C VAL A 218 -15.88 14.74 5.35
N TRP A 219 -14.56 14.70 5.16
CA TRP A 219 -13.96 14.11 3.98
C TRP A 219 -14.16 12.59 3.99
N ARG A 220 -15.10 12.09 3.18
CA ARG A 220 -15.38 10.67 3.02
C ARG A 220 -14.49 10.08 1.94
N ARG A 221 -14.10 8.83 2.14
CA ARG A 221 -13.21 8.08 1.25
C ARG A 221 -13.72 6.66 1.11
N ASP A 222 -13.58 6.07 -0.06
CA ASP A 222 -14.03 4.71 -0.35
C ASP A 222 -13.11 4.04 -1.38
N TYR A 223 -13.22 2.71 -1.52
CA TYR A 223 -12.38 1.90 -2.39
C TYR A 223 -10.88 2.06 -2.11
N ARG A 224 -10.45 1.64 -0.92
CA ARG A 224 -9.02 1.64 -0.57
C ARG A 224 -8.28 0.62 -1.42
N VAL A 225 -7.21 1.05 -2.08
CA VAL A 225 -6.27 0.18 -2.78
C VAL A 225 -4.85 0.43 -2.28
N LEU A 226 -4.05 -0.63 -2.24
CA LEU A 226 -2.61 -0.53 -2.07
C LEU A 226 -1.95 -0.47 -3.46
N VAL A 227 -0.95 0.41 -3.59
CA VAL A 227 -0.32 0.69 -4.88
C VAL A 227 0.84 -0.27 -5.12
N PRO A 228 0.80 -1.11 -6.18
CA PRO A 228 1.91 -1.95 -6.60
C PRO A 228 2.94 -1.10 -7.36
N PHE A 229 3.79 -0.38 -6.63
CA PHE A 229 4.79 0.49 -7.25
C PHE A 229 5.59 -0.24 -8.32
N ALA A 230 5.71 0.37 -9.51
CA ALA A 230 6.43 -0.23 -10.63
C ALA A 230 7.94 -0.25 -10.37
N GLY A 231 8.47 0.72 -9.64
CA GLY A 231 9.90 0.82 -9.31
C GLY A 231 10.20 2.03 -8.43
N PRO A 232 11.49 2.31 -8.16
CA PRO A 232 11.93 3.43 -7.33
C PRO A 232 11.63 4.79 -7.98
N PRO A 233 11.77 5.92 -7.26
CA PRO A 233 11.49 7.26 -7.81
C PRO A 233 12.33 7.63 -9.05
N GLY A 234 11.66 8.03 -10.13
CA GLY A 234 12.22 8.27 -11.46
C GLY A 234 12.16 7.06 -12.39
N HIS A 235 11.32 6.07 -12.10
CA HIS A 235 11.21 4.84 -12.89
C HIS A 235 10.45 5.05 -14.20
N PHE A 236 9.45 5.94 -14.19
CA PHE A 236 8.68 6.30 -15.38
C PHE A 236 9.50 7.18 -16.33
N ARG A 237 9.13 7.21 -17.62
CA ARG A 237 9.77 8.12 -18.58
C ARG A 237 9.36 9.56 -18.30
N HIS A 238 10.34 10.41 -18.01
CA HIS A 238 10.16 11.84 -17.75
C HIS A 238 10.65 12.67 -18.93
N TYR A 239 9.92 13.72 -19.27
CA TYR A 239 10.30 14.73 -20.25
C TYR A 239 10.15 16.10 -19.61
N SER A 240 11.15 16.97 -19.74
CA SER A 240 11.05 18.33 -19.19
C SER A 240 9.92 19.11 -19.87
N TYR A 241 9.13 19.83 -19.10
CA TYR A 241 8.03 20.66 -19.60
C TYR A 241 8.49 21.62 -20.72
N SER A 242 9.64 22.26 -20.53
CA SER A 242 10.20 23.20 -21.50
C SER A 242 10.67 22.53 -22.79
N GLU A 243 11.16 21.30 -22.75
CA GLU A 243 11.57 20.53 -23.94
C GLU A 243 10.36 20.17 -24.80
N VAL A 244 9.25 19.78 -24.17
CA VAL A 244 8.00 19.51 -24.88
C VAL A 244 7.46 20.78 -25.54
N LEU A 245 7.53 21.92 -24.87
CA LEU A 245 7.12 23.20 -25.45
C LEU A 245 7.96 23.64 -26.65
N ARG A 246 9.24 23.28 -26.69
CA ARG A 246 10.17 23.66 -27.77
C ARG A 246 10.28 22.63 -28.89
N ASP A 247 9.41 21.62 -28.89
CA ASP A 247 9.42 20.51 -29.86
C ASP A 247 10.75 19.72 -29.87
N ALA A 248 11.45 19.68 -28.72
CA ALA A 248 12.71 18.93 -28.57
C ALA A 248 12.50 17.43 -28.30
N VAL A 249 11.25 17.02 -28.03
CA VAL A 249 10.87 15.63 -27.79
C VAL A 249 10.15 15.06 -29.01
N ASN A 250 10.51 13.83 -29.40
CA ASN A 250 9.84 13.14 -30.51
C ASN A 250 8.32 12.99 -30.22
N PRO A 251 7.42 13.44 -31.11
CA PRO A 251 5.97 13.32 -30.91
C PRO A 251 5.46 11.90 -30.65
N ALA A 252 6.17 10.87 -31.15
CA ALA A 252 5.87 9.47 -30.86
C ALA A 252 5.99 9.11 -29.36
N ALA A 253 6.64 9.94 -28.56
CA ALA A 253 6.74 9.78 -27.11
C ALA A 253 5.39 9.89 -26.40
N PHE A 254 4.40 10.58 -26.99
CA PHE A 254 3.11 10.90 -26.36
C PHE A 254 1.90 10.29 -27.09
N ARG A 255 2.08 9.85 -28.33
CA ARG A 255 1.03 9.24 -29.15
C ARG A 255 0.43 8.00 -28.46
N ASP A 256 -0.90 7.97 -28.33
CA ASP A 256 -1.68 6.90 -27.71
C ASP A 256 -1.33 6.62 -26.23
N LYS A 257 -0.67 7.56 -25.55
CA LYS A 257 -0.25 7.42 -24.14
C LYS A 257 -1.07 8.27 -23.18
N TYR A 258 -1.08 7.85 -21.92
CA TYR A 258 -1.51 8.69 -20.81
C TYR A 258 -0.36 9.63 -20.42
N VAL A 259 -0.62 10.93 -20.42
CA VAL A 259 0.39 11.93 -20.11
C VAL A 259 0.03 12.63 -18.81
N LEU A 260 0.87 12.50 -17.79
CA LEU A 260 0.73 13.23 -16.55
C LEU A 260 1.69 14.41 -16.55
N VAL A 261 1.19 15.58 -16.20
CA VAL A 261 1.96 16.82 -16.17
C VAL A 261 1.91 17.34 -14.75
N GLY A 262 3.05 17.50 -14.10
CA GLY A 262 3.08 17.89 -12.69
C GLY A 262 4.48 18.21 -12.19
N SER A 263 4.56 18.63 -10.93
CA SER A 263 5.82 19.05 -10.32
C SER A 263 6.72 17.88 -9.97
N THR A 264 7.99 17.99 -10.35
CA THR A 264 9.07 17.10 -9.88
C THR A 264 10.25 17.89 -9.32
N ALA A 265 10.21 19.23 -9.43
CA ALA A 265 11.23 20.11 -8.89
C ALA A 265 11.21 20.08 -7.36
N SER A 266 12.39 20.10 -6.77
CA SER A 266 12.59 20.07 -5.32
C SER A 266 11.94 21.28 -4.65
N GLY A 267 11.04 21.04 -3.70
CA GLY A 267 10.41 22.09 -2.89
C GLY A 267 9.22 22.82 -3.53
N MET A 268 8.72 22.36 -4.67
CA MET A 268 7.50 22.91 -5.30
C MET A 268 6.21 22.20 -4.92
N ASP A 269 6.28 20.92 -4.60
CA ASP A 269 5.11 20.07 -4.38
C ASP A 269 5.43 18.95 -3.35
N ASP A 270 4.42 18.16 -3.01
CA ASP A 270 4.51 17.10 -2.01
C ASP A 270 5.52 16.03 -2.42
N ALA A 271 6.59 15.94 -1.63
CA ALA A 271 7.58 14.88 -1.71
C ALA A 271 7.09 13.69 -0.86
N LEU A 272 6.64 12.62 -1.52
CA LEU A 272 5.97 11.48 -0.86
C LEU A 272 6.98 10.37 -0.53
N PRO A 273 7.18 10.02 0.76
CA PRO A 273 7.87 8.80 1.14
C PRO A 273 7.04 7.59 0.69
N THR A 274 7.65 6.67 -0.04
CA THR A 274 6.98 5.46 -0.54
C THR A 274 7.78 4.22 -0.13
N PRO A 275 7.16 3.02 -0.13
CA PRO A 275 7.86 1.76 0.12
C PRO A 275 9.14 1.57 -0.71
N VAL A 276 9.15 2.11 -1.92
CA VAL A 276 10.23 1.96 -2.92
C VAL A 276 11.16 3.17 -2.98
N SER A 277 10.89 4.25 -2.25
CA SER A 277 11.85 5.36 -2.15
C SER A 277 13.01 5.02 -1.20
N GLY A 278 12.78 4.17 -0.19
CA GLY A 278 13.80 3.80 0.79
C GLY A 278 14.46 5.03 1.42
N LEU A 279 15.80 5.05 1.43
CA LEU A 279 16.61 6.20 1.85
C LEU A 279 16.97 7.16 0.70
N ALA A 280 16.45 6.93 -0.51
CA ALA A 280 16.67 7.79 -1.66
C ALA A 280 15.77 9.03 -1.60
N ARG A 281 15.70 9.77 -2.70
CA ARG A 281 14.76 10.90 -2.84
C ARG A 281 13.31 10.41 -2.70
N PRO A 282 12.42 11.18 -2.06
CA PRO A 282 10.98 10.89 -2.08
C PRO A 282 10.42 10.89 -3.52
N MET A 283 9.29 10.22 -3.72
CA MET A 283 8.57 10.19 -5.00
C MET A 283 7.73 11.46 -5.18
N SER A 284 7.63 11.99 -6.40
CA SER A 284 6.73 13.12 -6.67
C SER A 284 5.27 12.67 -6.66
N GLY A 285 4.34 13.59 -6.34
CA GLY A 285 2.90 13.35 -6.42
C GLY A 285 2.46 12.87 -7.80
N VAL A 286 3.01 13.47 -8.87
CA VAL A 286 2.73 13.08 -10.26
C VAL A 286 3.18 11.65 -10.58
N GLU A 287 4.34 11.22 -10.06
CA GLU A 287 4.82 9.84 -10.25
C GLU A 287 4.04 8.83 -9.38
N PHE A 288 3.59 9.23 -8.19
CA PHE A 288 2.65 8.43 -7.41
C PHE A 288 1.34 8.21 -8.19
N ASN A 289 0.76 9.27 -8.77
CA ASN A 289 -0.42 9.18 -9.62
C ASN A 289 -0.18 8.29 -10.86
N ALA A 290 1.02 8.32 -11.45
CA ALA A 290 1.40 7.42 -12.55
C ALA A 290 1.39 5.94 -12.12
N ASN A 291 1.87 5.62 -10.91
CA ASN A 291 1.79 4.27 -10.35
C ASN A 291 0.34 3.83 -10.09
N VAL A 292 -0.52 4.73 -9.60
CA VAL A 292 -1.95 4.45 -9.42
C VAL A 292 -2.62 4.17 -10.77
N LEU A 293 -2.31 4.98 -11.78
CA LEU A 293 -2.82 4.82 -13.14
C LEU A 293 -2.41 3.46 -13.73
N ASP A 294 -1.12 3.11 -13.66
CA ASP A 294 -0.61 1.81 -14.12
C ASP A 294 -1.32 0.64 -13.44
N ALA A 295 -1.46 0.71 -12.11
CA ALA A 295 -2.11 -0.31 -11.31
C ALA A 295 -3.59 -0.51 -11.69
N LEU A 296 -4.32 0.58 -11.92
CA LEU A 296 -5.72 0.52 -12.32
C LEU A 296 -5.89 0.03 -13.76
N GLN A 297 -5.04 0.50 -14.67
CA GLN A 297 -5.09 0.13 -16.08
C GLN A 297 -4.84 -1.37 -16.28
N ARG A 298 -3.84 -1.91 -15.58
CA ARG A 298 -3.44 -3.33 -15.67
C ARG A 298 -4.21 -4.24 -14.72
N GLY A 299 -5.05 -3.68 -13.84
CA GLY A 299 -5.78 -4.44 -12.83
C GLY A 299 -4.86 -5.10 -11.80
N LEU A 300 -3.79 -4.41 -11.40
CA LEU A 300 -2.75 -4.93 -10.49
C LEU A 300 -2.90 -4.49 -9.03
N THR A 301 -3.95 -3.71 -8.71
CA THR A 301 -4.15 -3.13 -7.38
C THR A 301 -4.08 -4.19 -6.27
N ILE A 302 -3.26 -3.93 -5.25
CA ILE A 302 -3.12 -4.85 -4.12
C ILE A 302 -4.26 -4.62 -3.13
N ARG A 303 -4.83 -5.72 -2.62
CA ARG A 303 -5.89 -5.71 -1.61
C ARG A 303 -5.42 -6.42 -0.34
N PRO A 304 -5.74 -5.88 0.86
CA PRO A 304 -5.51 -6.63 2.08
C PRO A 304 -6.35 -7.89 2.09
N LEU A 305 -5.77 -8.99 2.59
CA LEU A 305 -6.50 -10.23 2.79
C LEU A 305 -7.62 -10.00 3.81
N GLY A 306 -8.83 -10.49 3.53
CA GLY A 306 -9.97 -10.31 4.41
C GLY A 306 -9.68 -10.82 5.83
N SER A 307 -10.22 -10.16 6.85
CA SER A 307 -9.85 -10.42 8.26
C SER A 307 -10.02 -11.87 8.69
N VAL A 308 -11.06 -12.56 8.17
CA VAL A 308 -11.29 -13.99 8.43
C VAL A 308 -10.19 -14.85 7.82
N TRP A 309 -9.83 -14.61 6.56
CA TRP A 309 -8.78 -15.36 5.87
C TRP A 309 -7.39 -15.09 6.44
N SER A 310 -7.11 -13.85 6.82
CA SER A 310 -5.87 -13.48 7.52
C SER A 310 -5.74 -14.22 8.86
N LEU A 311 -6.84 -14.29 9.64
CA LEU A 311 -6.87 -15.06 10.87
C LEU A 311 -6.66 -16.56 10.62
N LEU A 312 -7.43 -17.16 9.70
CA LEU A 312 -7.31 -18.59 9.40
C LEU A 312 -5.91 -18.97 8.94
N LEU A 313 -5.29 -18.14 8.11
CA LEU A 313 -3.93 -18.38 7.63
C LEU A 313 -2.90 -18.22 8.75
N THR A 314 -3.07 -17.23 9.62
CA THR A 314 -2.25 -17.06 10.83
C THR A 314 -2.33 -18.29 11.74
N GLU A 315 -3.55 -18.75 12.05
CA GLU A 315 -3.75 -19.93 12.89
C GLU A 315 -3.17 -21.20 12.28
N LEU A 316 -3.34 -21.38 10.95
CA LEU A 316 -2.72 -22.48 10.23
C LEU A 316 -1.20 -22.46 10.41
N PHE A 317 -0.56 -21.30 10.23
CA PHE A 317 0.89 -21.15 10.38
C PHE A 317 1.38 -21.29 11.82
N VAL A 318 0.56 -20.96 12.82
CA VAL A 318 0.89 -21.17 14.23
C VAL A 318 0.79 -22.65 14.61
N LEU A 319 -0.27 -23.33 14.17
CA LEU A 319 -0.51 -24.73 14.52
C LEU A 319 0.40 -25.70 13.75
N PHE A 320 0.72 -25.38 12.49
CA PHE A 320 1.54 -26.23 11.63
C PHE A 320 2.87 -26.68 12.27
N PRO A 321 3.77 -25.78 12.76
CA PRO A 321 5.00 -26.21 13.40
C PRO A 321 4.77 -26.96 14.72
N LEU A 322 3.73 -26.62 15.50
CA LEU A 322 3.41 -27.33 16.74
C LEU A 322 3.07 -28.80 16.50
N VAL A 323 2.29 -29.08 15.46
CA VAL A 323 1.99 -30.45 15.01
C VAL A 323 3.28 -31.15 14.58
N LEU A 324 4.14 -30.48 13.81
CA LEU A 324 5.42 -31.06 13.39
C LEU A 324 6.35 -31.35 14.59
N TYR A 325 6.39 -30.50 15.60
CA TYR A 325 7.20 -30.74 16.81
C TYR A 325 6.73 -31.95 17.63
N ALA A 326 5.44 -32.29 17.54
CA ALA A 326 4.86 -33.46 18.17
C ALA A 326 5.14 -34.74 17.38
N LEU A 327 5.19 -34.66 16.04
CA LEU A 327 5.42 -35.82 15.16
C LEU A 327 6.90 -36.17 14.99
N PHE A 328 7.81 -35.20 15.03
CA PHE A 328 9.22 -35.41 14.72
C PHE A 328 10.13 -35.47 15.96
N PRO A 329 11.29 -36.18 15.86
CA PRO A 329 12.29 -36.20 16.93
C PRO A 329 12.84 -34.81 17.29
N PRO A 330 13.24 -34.57 18.56
CA PRO A 330 13.68 -33.26 19.04
C PRO A 330 14.81 -32.62 18.23
N ARG A 331 15.73 -33.41 17.67
CA ARG A 331 16.86 -32.92 16.86
C ARG A 331 16.42 -32.13 15.62
N TRP A 332 15.19 -32.33 15.15
CA TRP A 332 14.66 -31.64 13.98
C TRP A 332 13.84 -30.39 14.30
N THR A 333 13.44 -30.15 15.56
CA THR A 333 12.46 -29.10 15.88
C THR A 333 12.97 -27.70 15.58
N LEU A 334 14.28 -27.45 15.74
CA LEU A 334 14.89 -26.17 15.38
C LEU A 334 14.91 -25.93 13.85
N LEU A 335 15.19 -26.98 13.07
CA LEU A 335 15.14 -26.87 11.61
C LEU A 335 13.71 -26.63 11.14
N LEU A 336 12.74 -27.37 11.71
CA LEU A 336 11.33 -27.25 11.37
C LEU A 336 10.77 -25.87 11.76
N SER A 337 11.23 -25.28 12.87
CA SER A 337 10.85 -23.91 13.25
C SER A 337 11.37 -22.88 12.25
N GLY A 338 12.64 -23.01 11.84
CA GLY A 338 13.24 -22.15 10.81
C GLY A 338 12.54 -22.26 9.47
N LEU A 339 12.24 -23.49 9.02
CA LEU A 339 11.53 -23.74 7.77
C LEU A 339 10.10 -23.18 7.80
N ALA A 340 9.41 -23.27 8.93
CA ALA A 340 8.07 -22.71 9.09
C ALA A 340 8.08 -21.17 8.97
N LEU A 341 9.06 -20.48 9.56
CA LEU A 341 9.22 -19.03 9.43
C LEU A 341 9.46 -18.62 7.97
N VAL A 342 10.36 -19.32 7.27
CA VAL A 342 10.65 -19.07 5.86
C VAL A 342 9.41 -19.33 5.01
N LEU A 343 8.67 -20.41 5.27
CA LEU A 343 7.43 -20.72 4.56
C LEU A 343 6.38 -19.62 4.73
N THR A 344 6.19 -19.08 5.94
CA THR A 344 5.28 -17.96 6.19
C THR A 344 5.64 -16.74 5.34
N LEU A 345 6.93 -16.39 5.28
CA LEU A 345 7.42 -15.27 4.45
C LEU A 345 7.22 -15.53 2.96
N LEU A 346 7.51 -16.75 2.48
CA LEU A 346 7.33 -17.13 1.08
C LEU A 346 5.86 -17.10 0.66
N VAL A 347 4.94 -17.53 1.53
CA VAL A 347 3.50 -17.46 1.25
C VAL A 347 3.02 -16.01 1.24
N SER A 348 3.48 -15.16 2.17
CA SER A 348 3.17 -13.72 2.14
C SER A 348 3.66 -13.05 0.85
N PHE A 349 4.92 -13.33 0.45
CA PHE A 349 5.51 -12.86 -0.82
C PHE A 349 4.71 -13.35 -2.04
N GLY A 350 4.39 -14.65 -2.08
CA GLY A 350 3.66 -15.27 -3.18
C GLY A 350 2.22 -14.77 -3.33
N LEU A 351 1.52 -14.54 -2.22
CA LEU A 351 0.19 -13.93 -2.24
C LEU A 351 0.24 -12.49 -2.74
N LEU A 352 1.23 -11.72 -2.29
CA LEU A 352 1.37 -10.32 -2.65
C LEU A 352 1.64 -10.15 -4.15
N HIS A 353 2.63 -10.86 -4.68
CA HIS A 353 3.06 -10.68 -6.07
C HIS A 353 2.31 -11.55 -7.07
N GLY A 354 1.86 -12.74 -6.67
CA GLY A 354 1.14 -13.67 -7.54
C GLY A 354 -0.37 -13.44 -7.56
N ALA A 355 -0.97 -13.07 -6.42
CA ALA A 355 -2.42 -12.91 -6.29
C ALA A 355 -2.87 -11.48 -5.93
N GLN A 356 -1.93 -10.53 -5.78
CA GLN A 356 -2.22 -9.14 -5.37
C GLN A 356 -2.94 -9.06 -4.01
N LEU A 357 -2.68 -10.02 -3.13
CA LEU A 357 -3.27 -10.13 -1.80
C LEU A 357 -2.20 -9.93 -0.74
N TRP A 358 -2.41 -8.96 0.14
CA TRP A 358 -1.51 -8.71 1.26
C TRP A 358 -1.93 -9.52 2.50
N PHE A 359 -1.09 -10.48 2.90
CA PHE A 359 -1.20 -11.20 4.17
C PHE A 359 -0.17 -10.64 5.17
N PRO A 360 -0.61 -9.98 6.28
CA PRO A 360 0.27 -9.47 7.34
C PRO A 360 0.85 -10.62 8.17
N PRO A 361 2.14 -10.98 8.03
CA PRO A 361 2.68 -12.21 8.61
C PRO A 361 3.26 -12.01 10.02
N ALA A 362 3.37 -10.78 10.55
CA ALA A 362 4.14 -10.50 11.76
C ALA A 362 3.62 -11.25 13.00
N ALA A 363 2.30 -11.37 13.16
CA ALA A 363 1.71 -12.15 14.25
C ALA A 363 2.09 -13.63 14.18
N ALA A 364 1.97 -14.24 12.98
CA ALA A 364 2.38 -15.63 12.76
C ALA A 364 3.87 -15.81 13.05
N LEU A 365 4.73 -14.92 12.54
CA LEU A 365 6.19 -14.99 12.73
C LEU A 365 6.59 -14.87 14.20
N LEU A 366 5.98 -13.95 14.95
CA LEU A 366 6.28 -13.78 16.38
C LEU A 366 5.89 -15.03 17.17
N VAL A 367 4.68 -15.55 16.96
CA VAL A 367 4.20 -16.74 17.67
C VAL A 367 4.98 -17.98 17.27
N GLN A 368 5.32 -18.15 15.98
CA GLN A 368 6.21 -19.21 15.51
C GLN A 368 7.59 -19.13 16.16
N SER A 369 8.16 -17.93 16.30
CA SER A 369 9.46 -17.72 16.94
C SER A 369 9.43 -18.09 18.43
N LEU A 370 8.33 -17.80 19.12
CA LEU A 370 8.12 -18.17 20.53
C LEU A 370 7.76 -19.66 20.71
N SER A 371 7.19 -20.30 19.69
CA SER A 371 6.73 -21.69 19.78
C SER A 371 7.88 -22.67 20.07
N TYR A 372 9.05 -22.48 19.45
CA TYR A 372 10.21 -23.34 19.61
C TYR A 372 10.77 -23.35 21.05
N PRO A 373 11.14 -22.20 21.66
CA PRO A 373 11.68 -22.19 23.02
C PRO A 373 10.65 -22.69 24.04
N LEU A 374 9.37 -22.35 23.90
CA LEU A 374 8.31 -22.80 24.80
C LEU A 374 8.09 -24.32 24.72
N TRP A 375 8.06 -24.87 23.51
CA TRP A 375 7.93 -26.31 23.31
C TRP A 375 9.16 -27.08 23.79
N SER A 376 10.35 -26.53 23.56
CA SER A 376 11.62 -27.10 24.03
C SER A 376 11.72 -27.06 25.56
N TRP A 377 11.27 -25.96 26.19
CA TRP A 377 11.22 -25.81 27.64
C TRP A 377 10.31 -26.87 28.28
N GLU A 378 9.08 -26.99 27.79
CA GLU A 378 8.14 -28.00 28.29
C GLU A 378 8.70 -29.43 28.13
N ARG A 379 9.36 -29.70 27.00
CA ARG A 379 10.02 -30.99 26.77
C ARG A 379 11.18 -31.23 27.74
N LEU A 380 12.02 -30.23 27.99
CA LEU A 380 13.15 -30.33 28.92
C LEU A 380 12.66 -30.55 30.36
N HIS A 381 11.64 -29.80 30.77
CA HIS A 381 11.02 -29.94 32.09
C HIS A 381 10.45 -31.35 32.30
N GLN A 382 9.81 -31.90 31.28
CA GLN A 382 9.34 -33.28 31.28
C GLN A 382 10.49 -34.29 31.37
N ALA A 383 11.58 -34.08 30.62
CA ALA A 383 12.76 -34.95 30.68
C ALA A 383 13.38 -34.94 32.08
N ILE A 384 13.58 -33.77 32.67
CA ILE A 384 14.14 -33.60 34.03
C ILE A 384 13.24 -34.29 35.07
N ARG A 385 11.92 -34.05 35.05
CA ARG A 385 10.97 -34.73 35.95
C ARG A 385 11.05 -36.24 35.82
N SER A 386 11.14 -36.76 34.59
CA SER A 386 11.23 -38.20 34.36
C SER A 386 12.52 -38.83 34.89
N VAL A 387 13.62 -38.07 34.98
CA VAL A 387 14.87 -38.53 35.58
C VAL A 387 14.74 -38.60 37.09
N PHE A 388 14.26 -37.53 37.73
CA PHE A 388 14.03 -37.52 39.19
C PHE A 388 13.06 -38.61 39.65
N GLU A 389 11.96 -38.83 38.90
CA GLU A 389 11.02 -39.91 39.22
C GLU A 389 11.67 -41.30 39.14
N LYS A 390 12.60 -41.51 38.19
CA LYS A 390 13.35 -42.77 38.08
C LYS A 390 14.33 -42.94 39.23
N GLU A 391 14.97 -41.87 39.68
CA GLU A 391 15.86 -41.90 40.85
C GLU A 391 15.08 -42.23 42.14
N GLU A 392 13.92 -41.61 42.37
CA GLU A 392 13.07 -41.93 43.52
C GLU A 392 12.61 -43.39 43.50
N LEU A 393 12.16 -43.89 42.35
CA LEU A 393 11.76 -45.30 42.18
C LEU A 393 12.94 -46.25 42.45
N ALA A 394 14.15 -45.92 41.98
CA ALA A 394 15.34 -46.71 42.23
C ALA A 394 15.71 -46.73 43.72
N GLN A 395 15.63 -45.58 44.41
CA GLN A 395 15.89 -45.48 45.86
C GLN A 395 14.87 -46.28 46.68
N VAL A 396 13.57 -46.18 46.38
CA VAL A 396 12.54 -46.97 47.05
C VAL A 396 12.77 -48.47 46.85
N THR A 397 13.14 -48.88 45.63
CA THR A 397 13.45 -50.29 45.33
C THR A 397 14.66 -50.77 46.13
N LEU A 398 15.73 -49.98 46.18
CA LEU A 398 16.93 -50.32 46.96
C LEU A 398 16.64 -50.40 48.47
N HIS A 399 15.84 -49.47 49.01
CA HIS A 399 15.44 -49.50 50.41
C HIS A 399 14.58 -50.73 50.73
N SER A 400 13.63 -51.09 49.85
CA SER A 400 12.81 -52.28 50.02
C SER A 400 13.60 -53.60 49.95
N ILE A 401 14.69 -53.63 49.19
CA ILE A 401 15.62 -54.78 49.16
C ILE A 401 16.47 -54.81 50.43
N GLY A 402 16.93 -53.64 50.89
CA GLY A 402 17.69 -53.52 52.14
C GLY A 402 16.91 -53.90 53.39
N ASP A 403 15.60 -53.65 53.42
CA ASP A 403 14.71 -54.06 54.52
C ASP A 403 14.32 -55.56 54.47
N ALA A 404 14.53 -56.21 53.32
CA ALA A 404 14.19 -57.62 53.09
C ALA A 404 15.37 -58.59 53.29
N VAL A 405 16.59 -58.07 53.46
CA VAL A 405 17.83 -58.80 53.77
C VAL A 405 18.16 -58.59 55.24
#